data_AF-A0A925IE58-F1
#
_entry.id   AF-A0A925IE58-F1
#
_cell.length_a   1.000
_cell.length_b   1.000
_cell.length_c   1.000
_cell.angle_alpha   90.00
_cell.angle_beta   90.00
_cell.angle_gamma   90.00
#
_symmetry.space_group_name_H-M   'P 1'
#
loop_
_entity.id
_entity.type
_entity.pdbx_description
1 polymer ?
#
loop_
_entity_poly.entity_id
_entity_poly.type
_entity_poly.pdbx_seq_one_letter_code
_entity_poly.pdbx_strand_id
1 'polypeptide(L)'
;MRSGELAKLLNVSDQTLINWMSRPEIRPFLSDTAVGESGNTQRIYTESDVLVLNTVRTLRAKGIQNWDEIQKKLEEGEREQEFPQNAIVTDNRTIPLPQAKQAAEYAIVLEQLKSSQKRANDLELLLAETKREHAELRAEYNTLLRLVGKLEGTIENIEKNERERRERGND
;
A
#
# COMPACT_ATOMS: atom_id res chain seq x y z
N MET A 1 5.88 29.07 0.37
CA MET A 1 7.00 29.18 1.33
C MET A 1 8.02 30.17 0.82
N ARG A 2 8.72 30.93 1.69
CA ARG A 2 9.78 31.89 1.29
C ARG A 2 11.18 31.26 1.32
N SER A 3 12.17 31.87 0.63
CA SER A 3 13.54 31.32 0.50
C SER A 3 14.19 31.03 1.85
N GLY A 4 14.13 31.98 2.79
CA GLY A 4 14.75 31.81 4.10
C GLY A 4 14.06 30.76 4.98
N GLU A 5 12.76 30.51 4.78
CA GLU A 5 12.05 29.42 5.46
C GLU A 5 12.49 28.07 4.90
N LEU A 6 12.60 27.96 3.56
CA LEU A 6 13.03 26.74 2.88
C LEU A 6 14.49 26.39 3.19
N ALA A 7 15.38 27.39 3.25
CA ALA A 7 16.78 27.21 3.62
C ALA A 7 16.93 26.62 5.03
N LYS A 8 16.15 27.15 5.99
CA LYS A 8 16.08 26.61 7.35
C LYS A 8 15.51 25.20 7.38
N LEU A 9 14.40 24.96 6.68
CA LEU A 9 13.75 23.65 6.60
C LEU A 9 14.69 22.57 6.07
N LEU A 10 15.47 22.88 5.03
CA LEU A 10 16.39 21.93 4.41
C LEU A 10 17.77 21.90 5.09
N ASN A 11 18.01 22.77 6.07
CA ASN A 11 19.30 22.97 6.72
C ASN A 11 20.44 23.24 5.71
N VAL A 12 20.20 24.16 4.78
CA VAL A 12 21.15 24.60 3.75
C VAL A 12 21.18 26.13 3.68
N SER A 13 22.24 26.71 3.10
CA SER A 13 22.30 28.16 2.92
C SER A 13 21.37 28.64 1.80
N ASP A 14 20.89 29.88 1.88
CA ASP A 14 20.10 30.52 0.81
C ASP A 14 20.87 30.49 -0.53
N GLN A 15 22.18 30.71 -0.48
CA GLN A 15 23.04 30.66 -1.66
C GLN A 15 23.07 29.26 -2.28
N THR A 16 23.07 28.22 -1.45
CA THR A 16 23.01 26.82 -1.92
C THR A 16 21.73 26.55 -2.69
N LEU A 17 20.57 27.01 -2.18
CA LEU A 17 19.30 26.87 -2.89
C LEU A 17 19.33 27.61 -4.22
N ILE A 18 19.79 28.88 -4.23
CA ILE A 18 19.91 29.67 -5.46
C ILE A 18 20.78 28.95 -6.49
N ASN A 19 21.92 28.41 -6.05
CA ASN A 19 22.84 27.67 -6.92
C ASN A 19 22.24 26.38 -7.49
N TRP A 20 21.32 25.72 -6.77
CA TRP A 20 20.62 24.53 -7.26
C TRP A 20 19.53 24.91 -8.26
N MET A 21 18.77 25.96 -8.00
CA MET A 21 17.69 26.41 -8.88
C MET A 21 18.19 27.02 -10.19
N SER A 22 19.41 27.56 -10.20
CA SER A 22 20.04 28.06 -11.42
C SER A 22 20.52 26.94 -12.36
N ARG A 23 20.44 25.67 -11.94
CA ARG A 23 20.90 24.52 -12.73
C ARG A 23 19.88 24.16 -13.81
N PRO A 24 20.29 24.09 -15.10
CA PRO A 24 19.41 23.64 -16.19
C PRO A 24 18.76 22.28 -15.94
N GLU A 25 19.44 21.41 -15.21
CA GLU A 25 19.02 20.03 -14.91
C GLU A 25 17.88 19.98 -13.87
N ILE A 26 17.78 20.99 -13.00
CA ILE A 26 16.80 21.04 -11.91
C ILE A 26 15.62 21.96 -12.24
N ARG A 27 15.89 23.03 -13.00
CA ARG A 27 14.92 24.06 -13.37
C ARG A 27 13.59 23.52 -13.95
N PRO A 28 13.56 22.47 -14.81
CA PRO A 28 12.31 21.92 -15.37
C PRO A 28 11.36 21.34 -14.33
N PHE A 29 11.85 20.98 -13.14
CA PHE A 29 11.03 20.40 -12.07
C PHE A 29 10.51 21.44 -11.08
N LEU A 30 10.90 22.70 -11.25
CA LEU A 30 10.53 23.80 -10.38
C LEU A 30 9.42 24.65 -11.02
N SER A 31 8.60 25.28 -10.18
CA SER A 31 7.58 26.23 -10.61
C SER A 31 8.18 27.55 -11.10
N ASP A 32 7.48 28.22 -12.02
CA ASP A 32 7.86 29.56 -12.52
C ASP A 32 8.01 30.59 -11.38
N THR A 33 7.23 30.42 -10.30
CA THR A 33 7.31 31.25 -9.08
C THR A 33 8.55 30.97 -8.23
N ALA A 34 9.08 29.76 -8.26
CA ALA A 34 10.32 29.39 -7.59
C ALA A 34 11.56 29.88 -8.35
N VAL A 35 11.52 29.83 -9.69
CA VAL A 35 12.61 30.33 -10.54
C VAL A 35 12.67 31.87 -10.55
N GLY A 36 11.54 32.53 -10.31
CA GLY A 36 11.42 33.99 -10.31
C GLY A 36 11.00 34.57 -11.65
N GLU A 37 10.42 33.75 -12.53
CA GLU A 37 9.90 34.15 -13.84
C GLU A 37 8.46 34.67 -13.77
N SER A 38 7.81 34.53 -12.61
CA SER A 38 6.43 34.97 -12.37
C SER A 38 6.25 36.50 -12.21
N GLY A 39 7.30 37.31 -12.43
CA GLY A 39 7.27 38.76 -12.27
C GLY A 39 7.17 39.28 -10.82
N ASN A 40 7.19 38.39 -9.82
CA ASN A 40 7.15 38.77 -8.41
C ASN A 40 8.54 39.16 -7.90
N THR A 41 8.62 40.21 -7.08
CA THR A 41 9.87 40.65 -6.43
C THR A 41 10.45 39.62 -5.46
N GLN A 42 9.62 38.68 -4.98
CA GLN A 42 10.03 37.61 -4.07
C GLN A 42 9.72 36.25 -4.69
N ARG A 43 10.67 35.31 -4.56
CA ARG A 43 10.47 33.90 -4.94
C ARG A 43 9.52 33.24 -3.95
N ILE A 44 8.55 32.50 -4.50
CA ILE A 44 7.58 31.73 -3.72
C ILE A 44 7.72 30.27 -4.13
N TYR A 45 8.04 29.42 -3.16
CA TYR A 45 8.16 27.97 -3.36
C TYR A 45 6.83 27.31 -3.05
N THR A 46 6.37 26.51 -4.00
CA THR A 46 5.28 25.56 -3.85
C THR A 46 5.76 24.30 -3.12
N GLU A 47 4.85 23.48 -2.63
CA GLU A 47 5.20 22.22 -1.97
C GLU A 47 5.98 21.26 -2.88
N SER A 48 5.66 21.24 -4.18
CA SER A 48 6.39 20.46 -5.18
C SER A 48 7.86 20.90 -5.26
N ASP A 49 8.12 22.21 -5.24
CA ASP A 49 9.49 22.75 -5.26
C ASP A 49 10.27 22.35 -4.01
N VAL A 50 9.60 22.33 -2.85
CA VAL A 50 10.20 21.91 -1.58
C VAL A 50 10.63 20.44 -1.65
N LEU A 51 9.79 19.56 -2.18
CA LEU A 51 10.10 18.13 -2.33
C LEU A 51 11.24 17.89 -3.32
N VAL A 52 11.23 18.59 -4.46
CA VAL A 52 12.33 18.52 -5.45
C VAL A 52 13.66 18.93 -4.81
N LEU A 53 13.69 20.07 -4.11
CA LEU A 53 14.91 20.57 -3.47
C LEU A 53 15.35 19.70 -2.28
N ASN A 54 14.42 19.09 -1.54
CA ASN A 54 14.75 18.10 -0.52
C ASN A 54 15.39 16.84 -1.14
N THR A 55 14.86 16.38 -2.27
CA THR A 55 15.40 15.24 -3.01
C THR A 55 16.82 15.52 -3.48
N VAL A 56 17.06 16.70 -4.09
CA VAL A 56 18.40 17.15 -4.50
C VAL A 56 19.35 17.14 -3.31
N ARG A 57 18.93 17.69 -2.16
CA ARG A 57 19.73 17.69 -0.93
C ARG A 57 20.10 16.27 -0.49
N THR A 58 19.14 15.37 -0.45
CA THR A 58 19.34 14.00 0.02
C THR A 58 20.25 13.21 -0.92
N LEU A 59 20.08 13.35 -2.24
CA LEU A 59 20.96 12.72 -3.23
C LEU A 59 22.40 13.24 -3.12
N ARG A 60 22.56 14.56 -2.93
CA ARG A 60 23.86 15.19 -2.70
C ARG A 60 24.52 14.71 -1.40
N ALA A 61 23.73 14.51 -0.33
CA ALA A 61 24.20 13.96 0.94
C ALA A 61 24.61 12.48 0.82
N LYS A 62 23.95 11.71 -0.05
CA LYS A 62 24.30 10.32 -0.40
C LYS A 62 25.55 10.22 -1.30
N GLY A 63 26.15 11.34 -1.67
CA GLY A 63 27.40 11.39 -2.45
C GLY A 63 27.21 11.55 -3.95
N ILE A 64 25.98 11.69 -4.45
CA ILE A 64 25.72 11.93 -5.88
C ILE A 64 26.07 13.38 -6.19
N GLN A 65 27.17 13.58 -6.91
CA GLN A 65 27.64 14.91 -7.32
C GLN A 65 27.27 15.25 -8.77
N ASN A 66 26.91 14.25 -9.58
CA ASN A 66 26.53 14.46 -10.97
C ASN A 66 25.08 14.95 -11.08
N TRP A 67 24.89 16.09 -11.73
CA TRP A 67 23.57 16.71 -11.91
C TRP A 67 22.67 15.94 -12.88
N ASP A 68 23.24 15.31 -13.90
CA ASP A 68 22.48 14.49 -14.85
C ASP A 68 21.85 13.27 -14.15
N GLU A 69 22.57 12.70 -13.19
CA GLU A 69 22.08 11.58 -12.38
C GLU A 69 20.95 12.01 -11.44
N ILE A 70 21.07 13.20 -10.86
CA ILE A 70 20.01 13.80 -10.04
C ILE A 70 18.78 14.11 -10.90
N GLN A 71 18.95 14.64 -12.10
CA GLN A 71 17.86 14.86 -13.05
C GLN A 71 17.14 13.56 -13.37
N LYS A 72 17.87 12.50 -13.75
CA LYS A 72 17.28 11.20 -14.06
C LYS A 72 16.44 10.67 -12.89
N LYS A 73 16.94 10.81 -11.66
CA LYS A 73 16.21 10.44 -10.44
C LYS A 73 14.91 11.24 -10.28
N LEU A 74 14.95 12.54 -10.59
CA LEU A 74 13.77 13.40 -10.57
C LEU A 74 12.77 13.05 -11.70
N GLU A 75 13.24 12.65 -12.87
CA GLU A 75 12.41 12.17 -14.00
C GLU A 75 11.73 10.83 -13.70
N GLU A 76 12.44 9.93 -13.01
CA GLU A 76 11.89 8.66 -12.49
C GLU A 76 10.79 8.88 -11.43
N GLY A 77 10.56 10.12 -11.01
CA GLY A 77 9.53 10.48 -10.03
C GLY A 77 10.00 10.35 -8.58
N GLU A 78 11.30 10.18 -8.33
CA GLU A 78 11.83 10.11 -6.97
C GLU A 78 11.59 11.45 -6.25
N ARG A 79 10.87 11.43 -5.13
CA ARG A 79 10.57 12.59 -4.31
C ARG A 79 10.78 12.22 -2.85
N GLU A 80 11.81 12.80 -2.24
CA GLU A 80 12.14 12.57 -0.83
C GLU A 80 11.18 13.33 0.09
N GLN A 81 10.48 12.57 0.93
CA GLN A 81 9.48 13.09 1.88
C GLN A 81 10.06 13.25 3.29
N GLU A 82 11.24 12.67 3.56
CA GLU A 82 11.92 12.83 4.84
C GLU A 82 12.75 14.11 4.89
N PHE A 83 12.41 14.99 5.83
CA PHE A 83 13.12 16.24 6.09
C PHE A 83 14.14 16.08 7.23
N PRO A 84 15.22 16.87 7.27
CA PRO A 84 16.18 16.80 8.36
C PRO A 84 15.52 17.09 9.71
N GLN A 85 15.83 16.30 10.73
CA GLN A 85 15.25 16.43 12.08
C GLN A 85 15.47 17.80 12.74
N ASN A 86 16.49 18.56 12.32
CA ASN A 86 16.73 19.93 12.81
C ASN A 86 15.68 20.95 12.34
N ALA A 87 14.82 20.59 11.38
CA ALA A 87 13.71 21.41 10.92
C ALA A 87 12.56 21.53 11.95
N ILE A 88 12.56 20.69 12.99
CA ILE A 88 11.45 20.55 13.94
C ILE A 88 11.41 21.71 14.97
N VAL A 89 12.42 22.57 15.05
CA VAL A 89 12.57 23.50 16.20
C VAL A 89 12.14 24.96 15.94
N THR A 90 11.87 25.41 14.70
CA THR A 90 11.62 26.86 14.47
C THR A 90 10.27 27.28 13.91
N ASP A 91 9.35 26.37 13.61
CA ASP A 91 7.96 26.78 13.42
C ASP A 91 7.01 25.61 13.69
N ASN A 92 6.20 25.73 14.74
CA ASN A 92 5.08 24.81 15.00
C ASN A 92 3.90 25.07 14.05
N ARG A 93 4.13 25.86 13.00
CA ARG A 93 3.33 25.85 11.78
C ARG A 93 3.69 24.60 11.01
N THR A 94 2.96 23.53 11.32
CA THR A 94 2.49 22.58 10.30
C THR A 94 2.48 23.28 8.95
N ILE A 95 3.37 22.85 8.05
CA ILE A 95 3.25 23.15 6.62
C ILE A 95 1.76 22.91 6.32
N PRO A 96 0.98 23.93 5.93
CA PRO A 96 -0.38 23.70 5.53
C PRO A 96 -0.22 22.93 4.23
N LEU A 97 -0.23 21.59 4.36
CA LEU A 97 -0.69 20.68 3.33
C LEU A 97 -1.92 21.35 2.68
N PRO A 98 -2.24 21.13 1.40
CA PRO A 98 -3.46 21.64 0.79
C PRO A 98 -4.64 20.91 1.46
N GLN A 99 -5.00 21.35 2.68
CA GLN A 99 -5.78 20.57 3.65
C GLN A 99 -7.19 20.33 3.12
N ALA A 100 -7.69 21.18 2.21
CA ALA A 100 -8.98 20.96 1.57
C ALA A 100 -8.96 19.83 0.52
N LYS A 101 -7.90 19.73 -0.31
CA LYS A 101 -7.79 18.63 -1.29
C LYS A 101 -7.35 17.33 -0.63
N GLN A 102 -6.40 17.41 0.29
CA GLN A 102 -5.92 16.24 1.01
C GLN A 102 -6.92 15.71 2.04
N ALA A 103 -7.71 16.54 2.73
CA ALA A 103 -8.76 16.02 3.61
C ALA A 103 -9.88 15.33 2.82
N ALA A 104 -10.21 15.83 1.62
CA ALA A 104 -11.18 15.17 0.74
C ALA A 104 -10.63 13.83 0.23
N GLU A 105 -9.39 13.79 -0.26
CA GLU A 105 -8.72 12.56 -0.69
C GLU A 105 -8.55 11.57 0.47
N TYR A 106 -8.14 12.04 1.65
CA TYR A 106 -7.99 11.23 2.86
C TYR A 106 -9.34 10.70 3.37
N ALA A 107 -10.41 11.49 3.29
CA ALA A 107 -11.76 11.03 3.63
C ALA A 107 -12.25 9.95 2.64
N ILE A 108 -11.97 10.10 1.34
CA ILE A 108 -12.29 9.07 0.34
C ILE A 108 -11.51 7.79 0.63
N VAL A 109 -10.21 7.89 0.94
CA VAL A 109 -9.36 6.74 1.29
C VAL A 109 -9.84 6.06 2.57
N LEU A 110 -10.22 6.83 3.60
CA LEU A 110 -10.78 6.28 4.83
C LEU A 110 -12.11 5.56 4.59
N GLU A 111 -12.99 6.09 3.75
CA GLU A 111 -14.25 5.45 3.40
C GLU A 111 -14.01 4.16 2.59
N GLN A 112 -13.04 4.17 1.67
CA GLN A 112 -12.60 2.98 0.95
C GLN A 112 -12.00 1.93 1.89
N LEU A 113 -11.18 2.35 2.86
CA LEU A 113 -10.61 1.46 3.87
C LEU A 113 -11.71 0.84 4.73
N LYS A 114 -12.66 1.64 5.20
CA LYS A 114 -13.78 1.18 6.03
C LYS A 114 -14.69 0.22 5.27
N SER A 115 -15.01 0.52 4.02
CA SER A 115 -15.82 -0.37 3.17
C SER A 115 -15.07 -1.66 2.82
N SER A 116 -13.76 -1.59 2.57
CA SER A 116 -12.92 -2.77 2.35
C SER A 116 -12.83 -3.63 3.61
N GLN A 117 -12.64 -3.02 4.78
CA GLN A 117 -12.64 -3.71 6.07
C GLN A 117 -13.98 -4.39 6.34
N LYS A 118 -15.10 -3.73 6.04
CA LYS A 118 -16.43 -4.34 6.17
C LYS A 118 -16.56 -5.58 5.28
N ARG A 119 -16.15 -5.48 4.01
CA ARG A 119 -16.14 -6.63 3.09
C ARG A 119 -15.24 -7.75 3.57
N ALA A 120 -14.08 -7.44 4.13
CA ALA A 120 -13.18 -8.44 4.71
C ALA A 120 -13.86 -9.19 5.86
N ASN A 121 -14.48 -8.46 6.79
CA ASN A 121 -15.22 -9.06 7.90
C ASN A 121 -16.41 -9.92 7.41
N ASP A 122 -17.17 -9.44 6.43
CA ASP A 122 -18.30 -10.17 5.84
C ASP A 122 -17.82 -11.48 5.16
N LEU A 123 -16.69 -11.42 4.43
CA LEU A 123 -16.07 -12.59 3.81
C LEU A 123 -15.52 -13.58 4.85
N GLU A 124 -14.95 -13.11 5.95
CA GLU A 124 -14.49 -13.97 7.04
C GLU A 124 -15.65 -14.71 7.70
N LEU A 125 -16.78 -14.05 7.91
CA LEU A 125 -18.00 -14.67 8.43
C LEU A 125 -18.53 -15.74 7.48
N LEU A 126 -18.64 -15.43 6.19
CA LEU A 126 -19.06 -16.41 5.18
C LEU A 126 -18.10 -17.61 5.11
N LEU A 127 -16.79 -17.36 5.16
CA LEU A 127 -15.80 -18.44 5.16
C LEU A 127 -15.95 -19.34 6.40
N ALA A 128 -16.22 -18.76 7.56
CA ALA A 128 -16.46 -19.52 8.79
C ALA A 128 -17.72 -20.39 8.68
N GLU A 129 -18.80 -19.83 8.12
CA GLU A 129 -20.06 -20.55 7.89
C GLU A 129 -19.88 -21.70 6.88
N THR A 130 -19.28 -21.43 5.72
CA THR A 130 -19.00 -22.47 4.72
C THR A 130 -18.09 -23.58 5.26
N LYS A 131 -17.07 -23.23 6.07
CA LYS A 131 -16.21 -24.25 6.72
C LYS A 131 -17.00 -25.14 7.67
N ARG A 132 -17.95 -24.55 8.41
CA ARG A 132 -18.81 -25.29 9.32
C ARG A 132 -19.74 -26.23 8.55
N GLU A 133 -20.43 -25.73 7.53
CA GLU A 133 -21.28 -26.55 6.66
C GLU A 133 -20.49 -27.70 6.03
N HIS A 134 -19.28 -27.43 5.53
CA HIS A 134 -18.44 -28.45 4.92
C HIS A 134 -17.97 -29.50 5.93
N ALA A 135 -17.77 -29.13 7.20
CA ALA A 135 -17.45 -30.08 8.27
C ALA A 135 -18.65 -30.97 8.61
N GLU A 136 -19.85 -30.39 8.69
CA GLU A 136 -21.11 -31.10 8.93
C GLU A 136 -21.38 -32.10 7.78
N LEU A 137 -21.30 -31.66 6.53
CA LEU A 137 -21.48 -32.51 5.34
C LEU A 137 -20.47 -33.65 5.30
N ARG A 138 -19.22 -33.39 5.69
CA ARG A 138 -18.17 -34.41 5.73
C ARG A 138 -18.44 -35.45 6.83
N ALA A 139 -18.99 -35.04 7.97
CA ALA A 139 -19.38 -35.96 9.04
C ALA A 139 -20.56 -36.84 8.60
N GLU A 140 -21.54 -36.27 7.91
CA GLU A 140 -22.66 -37.00 7.34
C GLU A 140 -22.21 -38.00 6.27
N TYR A 141 -21.36 -37.56 5.33
CA TYR A 141 -20.77 -38.42 4.31
C TYR A 141 -20.05 -39.64 4.92
N ASN A 142 -19.23 -39.42 5.96
CA ASN A 142 -18.54 -40.50 6.65
C ASN A 142 -19.51 -41.47 7.36
N THR A 143 -20.64 -40.96 7.85
CA THR A 143 -21.67 -41.78 8.50
C THR A 143 -22.38 -42.65 7.48
N LEU A 144 -22.79 -42.07 6.35
CA LEU A 144 -23.39 -42.78 5.23
C LEU A 144 -22.45 -43.84 4.66
N LEU A 145 -21.17 -43.51 4.47
CA LEU A 145 -20.17 -44.45 3.98
C LEU A 145 -20.03 -45.68 4.88
N ARG A 146 -20.06 -45.50 6.21
CA ARG A 146 -20.07 -46.63 7.16
C ARG A 146 -21.34 -47.46 7.09
N LEU A 147 -22.50 -46.82 6.89
CA LEU A 147 -23.77 -47.53 6.74
C LEU A 147 -23.80 -48.36 5.46
N VAL A 148 -23.31 -47.79 4.35
CA VAL A 148 -23.14 -48.52 3.08
C VAL A 148 -22.27 -49.75 3.28
N GLY A 149 -21.07 -49.61 3.88
CA GLY A 149 -20.20 -50.76 4.13
C GLY A 149 -20.82 -51.83 5.05
N LYS A 150 -21.63 -51.44 6.04
CA LYS A 150 -22.38 -52.40 6.85
C LYS A 150 -23.43 -53.14 6.03
N LEU A 151 -24.18 -52.43 5.19
CA LEU A 151 -25.21 -53.01 4.34
C LEU A 151 -24.59 -53.97 3.31
N GLU A 152 -23.51 -53.57 2.65
CA GLU A 152 -22.75 -54.41 1.72
C GLU A 152 -22.31 -55.71 2.40
N GLY A 153 -21.73 -55.63 3.61
CA GLY A 153 -21.34 -56.81 4.37
C GLY A 153 -22.52 -57.69 4.81
N THR A 154 -23.69 -57.11 5.12
CA THR A 154 -24.90 -57.91 5.41
C THR A 154 -25.43 -58.62 4.18
N ILE A 155 -25.41 -57.97 3.02
CA ILE A 155 -25.83 -58.56 1.74
C ILE A 155 -24.91 -59.72 1.38
N GLU A 156 -23.59 -59.53 1.45
CA GLU A 156 -22.61 -60.59 1.17
C GLU A 156 -22.82 -61.82 2.05
N ASN A 157 -23.07 -61.63 3.35
CA ASN A 157 -23.36 -62.72 4.28
C ASN A 157 -24.67 -63.44 3.94
N ILE A 158 -25.73 -62.71 3.57
CA ILE A 158 -27.01 -63.30 3.16
C ILE A 158 -26.82 -64.12 1.88
N GLU A 159 -26.13 -63.58 0.88
CA GLU A 159 -25.84 -64.27 -0.38
C GLU A 159 -24.99 -65.53 -0.18
N LYS A 160 -24.04 -65.49 0.76
CA LYS A 160 -23.25 -66.67 1.14
C LYS A 160 -24.14 -67.73 1.80
N ASN A 161 -24.96 -67.34 2.78
CA ASN A 161 -25.88 -68.26 3.45
C ASN A 161 -26.90 -68.88 2.50
N GLU A 162 -27.41 -68.12 1.52
CA GLU A 162 -28.29 -68.65 0.49
C GLU A 162 -27.59 -69.67 -0.41
N ARG A 163 -26.35 -69.39 -0.83
CA ARG A 163 -25.54 -70.36 -1.60
C ARG A 163 -25.37 -71.67 -0.83
N GLU A 164 -24.94 -71.59 0.42
CA GLU A 164 -24.75 -72.77 1.28
C GLU A 164 -26.05 -73.55 1.55
N ARG A 165 -27.20 -72.87 1.58
CA ARG A 165 -28.52 -73.52 1.71
C ARG A 165 -28.94 -74.24 0.43
N ARG A 166 -28.67 -73.64 -0.74
CA ARG A 166 -28.96 -74.28 -2.04
C ARG A 166 -28.09 -75.51 -2.27
N GLU A 167 -26.83 -75.46 -1.86
CA GLU A 167 -25.91 -76.60 -1.93
C GLU A 167 -26.35 -77.74 -1.01
N ARG A 168 -26.78 -77.45 0.23
CA ARG A 168 -27.26 -78.46 1.19
C ARG A 168 -28.63 -79.05 0.88
N GLY A 169 -29.46 -78.38 0.08
CA GLY A 169 -30.78 -78.87 -0.32
C GLY A 169 -30.80 -79.75 -1.57
N ASN A 170 -29.63 -79.96 -2.20
CA ASN A 170 -29.47 -80.74 -3.43
C ASN A 170 -28.78 -82.11 -3.21
N ASP A 171 -28.46 -82.46 -1.96
CA ASP A 171 -28.01 -83.78 -1.50
C ASP A 171 -29.17 -84.54 -0.84
#